data_AF-A0A938BSB6-F1
#
_entry.id   AF-A0A938BSB6-F1
#
_cell.length_a   1.000
_cell.length_b   1.000
_cell.length_c   1.000
_cell.angle_alpha   90.00
_cell.angle_beta   90.00
_cell.angle_gamma   90.00
#
_symmetry.space_group_name_H-M   'P 1'
#
loop_
_entity.id
_entity.type
_entity.pdbx_description
1 polymer ?
#
loop_
_entity_poly.entity_id
_entity_poly.type
_entity_poly.pdbx_seq_one_letter_code
_entity_poly.pdbx_strand_id
1 'polypeptide(L)'
;MHSFFFRLLARDFRAGHLSLLGLAIVLSVLAMSTVLSLADRFERSLKARAASILAADALLVSDHPIQRNTVQDAQDRGFAVMQTAVFPGMVSVGDQTVLASIKAVSNSYPLRGKLLLDSLATYQVQAKPSQLKRGTVWLEQSLFDRLQAHVGDRLKLGDAEFQIGGIIKEEPDRVAAFINFAPRLLMHQDDLESSGLIQEGSRITWRLGLAHTDSRQLKQWLARTEVALEKGQRIEAQDAGRPEIQLTMQRARSFLGLIASIIAIVACAAIALAARHYARTHLKQYALMRVIGASRGYLLAMLMLQFLTIGMLAGGLGAA
;
A
#
# COMPACT_ATOMS: atom_id res chain seq x y z
N MET A 1 -22.98 1.91 -48.40
CA MET A 1 -21.73 1.25 -47.95
C MET A 1 -21.83 0.69 -46.53
N HIS A 2 -22.31 1.45 -45.53
CA HIS A 2 -22.35 0.98 -44.12
C HIS A 2 -23.21 -0.27 -43.87
N SER A 3 -24.37 -0.43 -44.51
CA SER A 3 -25.23 -1.61 -44.32
C SER A 3 -24.65 -2.90 -44.92
N PHE A 4 -23.88 -2.80 -46.00
CA PHE A 4 -23.20 -3.93 -46.63
C PHE A 4 -22.05 -4.43 -45.76
N PHE A 5 -21.27 -3.50 -45.19
CA PHE A 5 -20.18 -3.79 -44.28
C PHE A 5 -20.66 -4.54 -43.02
N PHE A 6 -21.70 -4.05 -42.35
CA PHE A 6 -22.24 -4.71 -41.15
C PHE A 6 -22.84 -6.09 -41.43
N ARG A 7 -23.51 -6.28 -42.59
CA ARG A 7 -24.04 -7.59 -42.99
C ARG A 7 -22.93 -8.57 -43.34
N LEU A 8 -21.87 -8.11 -44.02
CA LEU A 8 -20.73 -8.97 -44.32
C LEU A 8 -20.00 -9.38 -43.04
N LEU A 9 -19.78 -8.44 -42.12
CA LEU A 9 -19.12 -8.69 -40.83
C LEU A 9 -19.95 -9.65 -39.96
N ALA A 10 -21.27 -9.46 -39.87
CA ALA A 10 -22.16 -10.36 -39.14
C ALA A 10 -22.24 -11.77 -39.77
N ARG A 11 -22.18 -11.86 -41.10
CA ARG A 11 -22.16 -13.15 -41.82
C ARG A 11 -20.84 -13.88 -41.62
N ASP A 12 -19.72 -13.18 -41.78
CA ASP A 12 -18.38 -13.76 -41.67
C ASP A 12 -18.04 -14.12 -40.20
N PHE A 13 -18.67 -13.45 -39.22
CA PHE A 13 -18.65 -13.83 -37.81
C PHE A 13 -19.46 -15.12 -37.55
N ARG A 14 -20.65 -15.24 -38.15
CA ARG A 14 -21.48 -16.46 -38.08
C ARG A 14 -20.87 -17.66 -38.81
N ALA A 15 -20.06 -17.42 -39.83
CA ALA A 15 -19.34 -18.45 -40.58
C ALA A 15 -18.10 -19.01 -39.84
N GLY A 16 -17.73 -18.45 -38.67
CA GLY A 16 -16.65 -18.97 -37.82
C GLY A 16 -15.24 -18.61 -38.27
N HIS A 17 -15.07 -17.86 -39.37
CA HIS A 17 -13.75 -17.50 -39.89
C HIS A 17 -13.15 -16.28 -39.18
N LEU A 18 -14.00 -15.35 -38.75
CA LEU A 18 -13.62 -14.17 -37.97
C LEU A 18 -13.52 -14.45 -36.46
N SER A 19 -14.18 -15.51 -35.97
CA SER A 19 -14.17 -15.84 -34.55
C SER A 19 -12.79 -16.28 -34.07
N LEU A 20 -12.01 -17.00 -34.89
CA LEU A 20 -10.65 -17.41 -34.53
C LEU A 20 -9.69 -16.21 -34.38
N LEU A 21 -9.77 -15.26 -35.31
CA LEU A 21 -8.99 -14.01 -35.26
C LEU A 21 -9.43 -13.14 -34.07
N GLY A 22 -10.74 -12.97 -33.88
CA GLY A 22 -11.29 -12.22 -32.76
C GLY A 22 -10.89 -12.84 -31.42
N LEU A 23 -11.01 -14.16 -31.28
CA LEU A 23 -10.61 -14.90 -30.08
C LEU A 23 -9.10 -14.74 -29.81
N ALA A 24 -8.26 -14.84 -30.84
CA ALA A 24 -6.81 -14.67 -30.68
C ALA A 24 -6.45 -13.25 -30.20
N ILE A 25 -7.12 -12.22 -30.73
CA ILE A 25 -6.91 -10.83 -30.31
C ILE A 25 -7.43 -10.62 -28.88
N VAL A 26 -8.64 -11.07 -28.56
CA VAL A 26 -9.23 -10.97 -27.21
C VAL A 26 -8.32 -11.66 -26.20
N LEU A 27 -7.89 -12.90 -26.46
CA LEU A 27 -7.04 -13.67 -25.56
C LEU A 27 -5.68 -12.99 -25.35
N SER A 28 -5.12 -12.38 -26.40
CA SER A 28 -3.87 -11.62 -26.32
C SER A 28 -4.01 -10.36 -25.46
N VAL A 29 -5.06 -9.54 -25.71
CA VAL A 29 -5.31 -8.31 -24.95
C VAL A 29 -5.63 -8.62 -23.49
N LEU A 30 -6.43 -9.66 -23.23
CA LEU A 30 -6.77 -10.10 -21.88
C LEU A 30 -5.55 -10.58 -21.12
N ALA A 31 -4.68 -11.39 -21.73
CA ALA A 31 -3.44 -11.85 -21.10
C ALA A 31 -2.52 -10.66 -20.75
N MET A 32 -2.35 -9.72 -21.67
CA MET A 32 -1.54 -8.52 -21.45
C MET A 32 -2.14 -7.63 -20.34
N SER A 33 -3.43 -7.34 -20.39
CA SER A 33 -4.14 -6.53 -19.39
C SER A 33 -4.08 -7.14 -18.00
N THR A 34 -4.23 -8.47 -17.91
CA THR A 34 -4.15 -9.22 -16.64
C THR A 34 -2.77 -9.09 -16.00
N VAL A 35 -1.69 -9.24 -16.78
CA VAL A 35 -0.33 -9.14 -16.26
C VAL A 35 0.01 -7.72 -15.82
N LEU A 36 -0.36 -6.70 -16.60
CA LEU A 36 -0.14 -5.30 -16.24
C LEU A 36 -0.95 -4.93 -14.99
N SER A 37 -2.23 -5.30 -14.94
CA SER A 37 -3.09 -5.04 -13.77
C SER A 37 -2.61 -5.76 -12.52
N LEU A 38 -2.12 -7.00 -12.66
CA LEU A 38 -1.54 -7.75 -11.55
C LEU A 38 -0.29 -7.05 -11.00
N ALA A 39 0.60 -6.58 -11.88
CA ALA A 39 1.80 -5.83 -11.48
C ALA A 39 1.43 -4.56 -10.69
N ASP A 40 0.50 -3.76 -11.20
CA ASP A 40 0.06 -2.52 -10.55
C ASP A 40 -0.67 -2.77 -9.22
N ARG A 41 -1.48 -3.84 -9.14
CA ARG A 41 -2.18 -4.22 -7.91
C ARG A 41 -1.20 -4.75 -6.87
N PHE A 42 -0.23 -5.55 -7.28
CA PHE A 42 0.81 -6.06 -6.41
C PHE A 42 1.61 -4.91 -5.79
N GLU A 43 2.06 -3.95 -6.61
CA GLU A 43 2.77 -2.76 -6.14
C GLU A 43 1.93 -1.96 -5.14
N ARG A 44 0.67 -1.64 -5.50
CA ARG A 44 -0.23 -0.87 -4.62
C ARG A 44 -0.51 -1.60 -3.31
N SER A 45 -0.74 -2.91 -3.35
CA SER A 45 -1.04 -3.71 -2.16
C SER A 45 0.15 -3.80 -1.20
N LEU A 46 1.36 -3.94 -1.74
CA LEU A 46 2.58 -4.02 -0.95
C LEU A 46 2.95 -2.67 -0.35
N LYS A 47 2.80 -1.59 -1.12
CA LYS A 47 2.91 -0.22 -0.60
C LYS A 47 1.93 -0.04 0.56
N ALA A 48 0.64 -0.30 0.36
CA ALA A 48 -0.35 -0.17 1.43
C ALA A 48 0.01 -0.97 2.69
N ARG A 49 0.54 -2.19 2.54
CA ARG A 49 1.02 -3.02 3.66
C ARG A 49 2.26 -2.43 4.34
N ALA A 50 3.20 -1.85 3.59
CA ALA A 50 4.38 -1.19 4.15
C ALA A 50 4.02 0.08 4.93
N ALA A 51 3.07 0.89 4.45
CA ALA A 51 2.60 2.07 5.19
C ALA A 51 1.81 1.69 6.45
N SER A 52 1.02 0.60 6.41
CA SER A 52 0.37 0.10 7.64
C SER A 52 1.39 -0.37 8.69
N ILE A 53 2.54 -0.90 8.26
CA ILE A 53 3.65 -1.30 9.13
C ILE A 53 4.36 -0.10 9.79
N LEU A 54 4.33 1.08 9.17
CA LEU A 54 4.93 2.29 9.74
C LEU A 54 3.93 3.08 10.59
N ALA A 55 2.66 2.67 10.60
CA ALA A 55 1.52 3.45 11.09
C ALA A 55 1.36 4.85 10.44
N ALA A 56 2.12 5.17 9.39
CA ALA A 56 2.17 6.44 8.66
C ALA A 56 2.78 6.23 7.25
N ASP A 57 2.70 7.25 6.38
CA ASP A 57 3.34 7.19 5.05
C ASP A 57 4.86 7.48 5.14
N ALA A 58 5.26 8.31 6.10
CA ALA A 58 6.66 8.50 6.50
C ALA A 58 6.79 8.79 8.00
N LEU A 59 7.98 8.53 8.54
CA LEU A 59 8.37 8.77 9.92
C LEU A 59 9.69 9.56 9.95
N LEU A 60 9.70 10.66 10.68
CA LEU A 60 10.92 11.30 11.16
C LEU A 60 11.22 10.74 12.56
N VAL A 61 12.28 9.96 12.67
CA VAL A 61 12.75 9.35 13.93
C VAL A 61 13.88 10.20 14.48
N SER A 62 13.84 10.49 15.77
CA SER A 62 14.80 11.32 16.48
C SER A 62 15.14 10.73 17.85
N ASP A 63 16.36 10.95 18.33
CA ASP A 63 16.78 10.62 19.71
C ASP A 63 16.50 11.76 20.71
N HIS A 64 16.05 12.91 20.21
CA HIS A 64 15.66 14.09 20.99
C HIS A 64 14.26 14.59 20.59
N PRO A 65 13.58 15.37 21.45
CA PRO A 65 12.26 15.90 21.16
C PRO A 65 12.21 16.65 19.83
N ILE A 66 11.22 16.32 19.01
CA ILE A 66 11.06 16.93 17.68
C ILE A 66 10.59 18.37 17.86
N GLN A 67 11.28 19.30 17.21
CA GLN A 67 11.00 20.73 17.33
C GLN A 67 9.56 21.05 16.91
N ARG A 68 8.87 21.90 17.68
CA ARG A 68 7.49 22.30 17.40
C ARG A 68 7.32 22.93 16.01
N ASN A 69 8.33 23.67 15.55
CA ASN A 69 8.33 24.29 14.22
C ASN A 69 8.19 23.25 13.09
N THR A 70 8.90 22.13 13.17
CA THR A 70 8.84 21.05 12.17
C THR A 70 7.45 20.40 12.13
N VAL A 71 6.82 20.24 13.30
CA VAL A 71 5.45 19.72 13.40
C VAL A 71 4.45 20.71 12.79
N GLN A 72 4.63 22.00 13.06
CA GLN A 72 3.76 23.07 12.57
C GLN A 72 3.87 23.24 11.05
N ASP A 73 5.08 23.26 10.48
CA ASP A 73 5.28 23.32 9.02
C ASP A 73 4.58 22.16 8.30
N ALA A 74 4.62 20.94 8.88
CA ALA A 74 3.89 19.81 8.33
C ALA A 74 2.36 20.02 8.40
N GLN A 75 1.84 20.49 9.53
CA GLN A 75 0.40 20.78 9.67
C GLN A 75 -0.07 21.88 8.71
N ASP A 76 0.69 22.97 8.58
CA ASP A 76 0.36 24.12 7.73
C ASP A 76 0.32 23.75 6.24
N ARG A 77 1.08 22.73 5.84
CA ARG A 77 1.07 22.16 4.49
C ARG A 77 -0.04 21.12 4.26
N GLY A 78 -0.88 20.87 5.25
CA GLY A 78 -2.03 19.95 5.15
C GLY A 78 -1.69 18.49 5.44
N PHE A 79 -0.53 18.20 6.05
CA PHE A 79 -0.21 16.83 6.46
C PHE A 79 -1.00 16.43 7.72
N ALA A 80 -1.51 15.20 7.73
CA ALA A 80 -1.90 14.56 8.97
C ALA A 80 -0.64 14.14 9.71
N VAL A 81 -0.50 14.61 10.96
CA VAL A 81 0.68 14.36 11.80
C VAL A 81 0.31 13.48 12.98
N MET A 82 1.21 12.58 13.37
CA MET A 82 1.14 11.85 14.63
C MET A 82 2.50 11.91 15.33
N GLN A 83 2.49 12.03 16.64
CA GLN A 83 3.68 11.91 17.46
C GLN A 83 3.60 10.67 18.32
N THR A 84 4.75 10.00 18.46
CA THR A 84 4.92 8.90 19.42
C THR A 84 6.31 8.98 20.06
N ALA A 85 6.41 8.51 21.30
CA ALA A 85 7.67 8.38 22.02
C ALA A 85 7.79 6.94 22.52
N VAL A 86 8.92 6.28 22.26
CA VAL A 86 9.16 4.89 22.67
C VAL A 86 10.43 4.81 23.49
N PHE A 87 10.34 4.18 24.66
CA PHE A 87 11.47 4.03 25.58
C PHE A 87 11.25 2.81 26.48
N PRO A 88 12.33 2.19 26.98
CA PRO A 88 12.23 1.15 28.00
C PRO A 88 11.98 1.78 29.38
N GLY A 89 11.24 1.07 30.24
CA GLY A 89 11.05 1.50 31.62
C GLY A 89 10.45 0.40 32.50
N MET A 90 10.67 0.51 33.80
CA MET A 90 10.15 -0.44 34.78
C MET A 90 8.72 -0.08 35.14
N VAL A 91 7.85 -1.08 35.11
CA VAL A 91 6.45 -0.96 35.53
C VAL A 91 6.21 -1.90 36.68
N SER A 92 5.40 -1.48 37.66
CA SER A 92 5.03 -2.33 38.79
C SER A 92 3.54 -2.30 39.10
N VAL A 93 3.03 -3.44 39.55
CA VAL A 93 1.67 -3.63 40.06
C VAL A 93 1.81 -4.46 41.33
N GLY A 94 1.46 -3.88 42.48
CA GLY A 94 1.76 -4.50 43.78
C GLY A 94 3.26 -4.76 43.94
N ASP A 95 3.63 -6.01 44.22
CA ASP A 95 5.03 -6.44 44.40
C ASP A 95 5.70 -6.90 43.08
N GLN A 96 4.94 -7.04 42.00
CA GLN A 96 5.47 -7.50 40.71
C GLN A 96 6.06 -6.31 39.94
N THR A 97 7.31 -6.43 39.50
CA THR A 97 7.99 -5.40 38.70
C THR A 97 8.59 -6.02 37.44
N VAL A 98 8.27 -5.44 36.28
CA VAL A 98 8.69 -5.95 34.97
C VAL A 98 9.24 -4.81 34.12
N LEU A 99 10.29 -5.08 33.35
CA LEU A 99 10.77 -4.15 32.32
C LEU A 99 9.82 -4.20 31.12
N ALA A 100 9.23 -3.06 30.76
CA ALA A 100 8.33 -2.91 29.63
C ALA A 100 8.88 -1.90 28.60
N SER A 101 8.47 -2.07 27.34
CA SER A 101 8.69 -1.05 26.32
C SER A 101 7.48 -0.12 26.29
N ILE A 102 7.64 1.06 26.89
CA ILE A 102 6.58 2.07 26.98
C ILE A 102 6.51 2.82 25.67
N LYS A 103 5.27 3.04 25.22
CA LYS A 103 4.95 3.83 24.05
C LYS A 103 3.90 4.86 24.40
N ALA A 104 4.27 6.12 24.31
CA ALA A 104 3.36 7.23 24.45
C ALA A 104 2.87 7.65 23.05
N VAL A 105 1.55 7.76 22.85
CA VAL A 105 0.95 8.08 21.55
C VAL A 105 0.05 9.30 21.61
N SER A 106 0.10 10.10 20.54
CA SER A 106 -0.83 11.21 20.30
C SER A 106 -2.21 10.71 19.85
N ASN A 107 -3.21 11.58 19.94
CA ASN A 107 -4.60 11.31 19.53
C ASN A 107 -4.79 10.92 18.06
N SER A 108 -3.86 11.30 17.18
CA SER A 108 -3.91 11.04 15.74
C SER A 108 -3.22 9.75 15.32
N TYR A 109 -2.55 9.06 16.25
CA TYR A 109 -2.04 7.72 16.01
C TYR A 109 -3.21 6.72 15.89
N PRO A 110 -3.09 5.63 15.11
CA PRO A 110 -2.21 5.51 13.95
C PRO A 110 -2.78 6.25 12.74
N LEU A 111 -1.94 6.84 11.89
CA LEU A 111 -2.38 7.48 10.63
C LEU A 111 -2.70 6.44 9.53
N ARG A 112 -2.06 5.27 9.60
CA ARG A 112 -2.23 4.11 8.71
C ARG A 112 -2.29 2.82 9.53
N GLY A 113 -3.01 1.81 9.05
CA GLY A 113 -3.21 0.57 9.80
C GLY A 113 -4.30 0.69 10.87
N LYS A 114 -4.35 -0.29 11.78
CA LYS A 114 -5.38 -0.37 12.83
C LYS A 114 -4.73 -0.77 14.15
N LEU A 115 -5.10 -0.09 15.23
CA LEU A 115 -4.81 -0.50 16.60
C LEU A 115 -6.05 -1.25 17.12
N LEU A 116 -5.86 -2.48 17.61
CA LEU A 116 -6.93 -3.26 18.23
C LEU A 116 -6.67 -3.38 19.73
N LEU A 117 -7.63 -2.89 20.51
CA LEU A 117 -7.62 -2.91 21.97
C LEU A 117 -8.81 -3.74 22.45
N ASP A 118 -8.56 -4.56 23.47
CA ASP A 118 -9.56 -5.42 24.10
C ASP A 118 -9.78 -4.93 25.54
N SER A 119 -10.97 -4.40 25.82
CA SER A 119 -11.39 -4.04 27.17
C SER A 119 -12.45 -5.01 27.63
N LEU A 120 -12.33 -5.50 28.86
CA LEU A 120 -13.37 -6.33 29.49
C LEU A 120 -14.74 -5.62 29.55
N ALA A 121 -14.79 -4.29 29.39
CA ALA A 121 -16.03 -3.52 29.39
C ALA A 121 -16.70 -3.40 28.00
N THR A 122 -16.03 -3.71 26.89
CA THR A 122 -16.61 -3.57 25.54
C THR A 122 -15.91 -4.51 24.56
N TYR A 123 -16.66 -5.49 24.02
CA TYR A 123 -16.19 -6.41 22.98
C TYR A 123 -15.46 -5.67 21.84
N GLN A 124 -14.30 -6.20 21.42
CA GLN A 124 -13.48 -5.82 20.25
C GLN A 124 -13.85 -4.47 19.62
N VAL A 125 -13.35 -3.39 20.20
CA VAL A 125 -13.50 -2.07 19.60
C VAL A 125 -12.34 -1.89 18.62
N GLN A 126 -12.64 -1.56 17.35
CA GLN A 126 -11.68 -0.85 16.49
C GLN A 126 -11.42 0.53 17.13
N ALA A 127 -10.58 0.55 18.15
CA ALA A 127 -10.35 1.74 18.95
C ALA A 127 -9.49 2.70 18.12
N LYS A 128 -10.02 3.89 17.83
CA LYS A 128 -9.16 5.03 17.53
C LYS A 128 -8.45 5.41 18.84
N PRO A 129 -7.13 5.59 18.86
CA PRO A 129 -6.36 6.08 20.02
C PRO A 129 -6.86 7.40 20.61
N SER A 130 -7.73 8.14 19.92
CA SER A 130 -8.54 9.22 20.49
C SER A 130 -9.49 8.79 21.63
N GLN A 131 -9.53 7.50 21.98
CA GLN A 131 -10.28 6.94 23.12
C GLN A 131 -9.36 6.53 24.29
N LEU A 132 -8.04 6.66 24.16
CA LEU A 132 -7.12 6.50 25.29
C LEU A 132 -7.36 7.67 26.26
N LYS A 133 -8.12 7.42 27.33
CA LYS A 133 -8.31 8.42 28.38
C LYS A 133 -6.96 8.69 29.04
N ARG A 134 -6.63 9.96 29.27
CA ARG A 134 -5.49 10.36 30.09
C ARG A 134 -5.57 9.66 31.46
N GLY A 135 -4.43 9.22 31.97
CA GLY A 135 -4.35 8.43 33.20
C GLY A 135 -4.63 6.93 33.03
N THR A 136 -4.88 6.46 31.80
CA THR A 136 -5.09 5.03 31.52
C THR A 136 -3.99 4.43 30.66
N VAL A 137 -3.59 3.20 30.98
CA VAL A 137 -2.56 2.44 30.28
C VAL A 137 -3.11 1.13 29.75
N TRP A 138 -2.56 0.68 28.63
CA TRP A 138 -2.94 -0.57 27.99
C TRP A 138 -1.72 -1.47 27.90
N LEU A 139 -1.89 -2.73 28.26
CA LEU A 139 -0.79 -3.67 28.37
C LEU A 139 -0.90 -4.73 27.29
N GLU A 140 0.23 -5.19 26.79
CA GLU A 140 0.23 -6.44 26.03
C GLU A 140 -0.13 -7.62 26.94
N GLN A 141 -0.74 -8.66 26.37
CA GLN A 141 -1.08 -9.89 27.08
C GLN A 141 0.09 -10.43 27.92
N SER A 142 1.29 -10.48 27.34
CA SER A 142 2.49 -10.98 28.02
C SER A 142 2.93 -10.13 29.23
N LEU A 143 2.71 -8.81 29.20
CA LEU A 143 2.97 -7.93 30.35
C LEU A 143 1.89 -8.08 31.40
N PHE A 144 0.63 -8.15 30.98
CA PHE A 144 -0.53 -8.36 31.83
C PHE A 144 -0.39 -9.64 32.67
N ASP A 145 -0.02 -10.75 32.02
CA ASP A 145 0.17 -12.05 32.67
C ASP A 145 1.37 -12.03 33.64
N ARG A 146 2.49 -11.39 33.26
CA ARG A 146 3.70 -11.30 34.09
C ARG A 146 3.52 -10.44 35.34
N LEU A 147 2.75 -9.36 35.23
CA LEU A 147 2.40 -8.50 36.36
C LEU A 147 1.29 -9.10 37.23
N GLN A 148 0.66 -10.20 36.79
CA GLN A 148 -0.54 -10.77 37.43
C GLN A 148 -1.62 -9.70 37.63
N ALA A 149 -1.71 -8.77 36.69
CA ALA A 149 -2.55 -7.60 36.81
C ALA A 149 -3.99 -7.91 36.39
N HIS A 150 -4.93 -7.12 36.88
CA HIS A 150 -6.33 -7.13 36.46
C HIS A 150 -6.70 -5.79 35.80
N VAL A 151 -7.68 -5.82 34.91
CA VAL A 151 -8.20 -4.57 34.31
C VAL A 151 -8.84 -3.75 35.43
N GLY A 152 -8.45 -2.47 35.51
CA GLY A 152 -8.86 -1.57 36.58
C GLY A 152 -7.82 -1.38 37.68
N ASP A 153 -6.80 -2.23 37.77
CA ASP A 153 -5.72 -2.09 38.75
C ASP A 153 -4.89 -0.83 38.50
N ARG A 154 -4.17 -0.39 39.55
CA ARG A 154 -3.20 0.70 39.46
C ARG A 154 -1.81 0.15 39.16
N LEU A 155 -1.25 0.64 38.07
CA LEU A 155 0.11 0.37 37.64
C LEU A 155 0.97 1.60 37.89
N LYS A 156 2.10 1.40 38.57
CA LYS A 156 3.09 2.43 38.79
C LYS A 156 4.12 2.42 37.65
N LEU A 157 4.39 3.59 37.11
CA LEU A 157 5.36 3.83 36.05
C LEU A 157 6.16 5.09 36.39
N GLY A 158 7.42 4.92 36.75
CA GLY A 158 8.24 6.02 37.28
C GLY A 158 7.61 6.58 38.56
N ASP A 159 7.32 7.88 38.54
CA ASP A 159 6.75 8.61 39.67
C ASP A 159 5.21 8.69 39.64
N ALA A 160 4.58 8.23 38.55
CA ALA A 160 3.13 8.31 38.36
C ALA A 160 2.45 6.94 38.49
N GLU A 161 1.16 6.98 38.85
CA GLU A 161 0.27 5.83 38.84
C GLU A 161 -0.79 5.98 37.75
N PHE A 162 -1.06 4.89 37.05
CA PHE A 162 -2.01 4.82 35.95
C PHE A 162 -3.00 3.67 36.15
N GLN A 163 -4.22 3.80 35.62
CA GLN A 163 -5.20 2.73 35.65
C GLN A 163 -5.08 1.82 34.43
N ILE A 164 -5.08 0.50 34.62
CA ILE A 164 -5.05 -0.46 33.52
C ILE A 164 -6.41 -0.48 32.81
N GLY A 165 -6.47 -0.01 31.57
CA GLY A 165 -7.70 0.08 30.77
C GLY A 165 -8.06 -1.21 30.01
N GLY A 166 -7.06 -2.06 29.73
CA GLY A 166 -7.26 -3.31 29.00
C GLY A 166 -5.99 -3.83 28.32
N ILE A 167 -6.20 -4.69 27.32
CA ILE A 167 -5.14 -5.46 26.66
C ILE A 167 -4.97 -5.02 25.20
N ILE A 168 -3.73 -4.92 24.74
CA ILE A 168 -3.37 -4.65 23.33
C ILE A 168 -3.41 -5.98 22.56
N LYS A 169 -4.26 -6.08 21.54
CA LYS A 169 -4.34 -7.26 20.66
C LYS A 169 -3.49 -7.12 19.40
N GLU A 170 -3.54 -5.94 18.76
CA GLU A 170 -2.80 -5.68 17.53
C GLU A 170 -2.30 -4.24 17.52
N GLU A 171 -0.99 -4.05 17.26
CA GLU A 171 -0.32 -2.75 17.14
C GLU A 171 0.30 -2.65 15.73
N PRO A 172 -0.08 -1.64 14.91
CA PRO A 172 0.24 -1.61 13.48
C PRO A 172 1.74 -1.42 13.18
N ASP A 173 2.46 -0.66 13.99
CA ASP A 173 3.90 -0.40 13.87
C ASP A 173 4.78 -1.25 14.78
N ARG A 174 4.22 -2.37 15.26
CA ARG A 174 4.97 -3.38 16.00
C ARG A 174 5.70 -4.32 15.04
N VAL A 175 6.71 -3.80 14.35
CA VAL A 175 7.58 -4.60 13.48
C VAL A 175 8.97 -4.65 14.05
N ALA A 176 9.40 -5.85 14.44
CA ALA A 176 10.77 -6.32 14.71
C ALA A 176 11.85 -5.24 14.90
N ALA A 177 11.65 -4.28 15.80
CA ALA A 177 12.73 -3.51 16.35
C ALA A 177 13.46 -4.44 17.33
N PHE A 178 14.79 -4.43 17.34
CA PHE A 178 15.62 -5.30 18.19
C PHE A 178 15.30 -5.16 19.69
N ILE A 179 14.52 -4.15 20.09
CA ILE A 179 14.03 -3.86 21.45
C ILE A 179 12.76 -4.67 21.81
N ASN A 180 12.22 -5.50 20.91
CA ASN A 180 11.02 -6.31 21.13
C ASN A 180 11.14 -7.42 22.21
N PHE A 181 12.23 -7.47 22.99
CA PHE A 181 12.36 -8.38 24.13
C PHE A 181 11.53 -7.97 25.35
N ALA A 182 11.21 -6.68 25.49
CA ALA A 182 10.34 -6.19 26.56
C ALA A 182 8.89 -6.10 26.07
N PRO A 183 7.91 -6.59 26.84
CA PRO A 183 6.51 -6.50 26.47
C PRO A 183 6.01 -5.05 26.51
N ARG A 184 4.96 -4.74 25.73
CA ARG A 184 4.50 -3.37 25.45
C ARG A 184 3.57 -2.83 26.53
N LEU A 185 3.79 -1.56 26.89
CA LEU A 185 2.82 -0.70 27.55
C LEU A 185 2.51 0.49 26.64
N LEU A 186 1.23 0.79 26.43
CA LEU A 186 0.75 1.93 25.65
C LEU A 186 0.08 2.96 26.58
N MET A 187 0.43 4.24 26.42
CA MET A 187 -0.11 5.36 27.20
C MET A 187 -0.37 6.59 26.31
N HIS A 188 -1.12 7.56 26.82
CA HIS A 188 -1.33 8.83 26.12
C HIS A 188 -0.06 9.71 26.20
N GLN A 189 0.25 10.47 25.14
CA GLN A 189 1.46 11.33 25.10
C GLN A 189 1.51 12.37 26.22
N ASP A 190 0.37 12.99 26.55
CA ASP A 190 0.29 13.99 27.61
C ASP A 190 0.63 13.44 29.01
N ASP A 191 0.51 12.13 29.20
CA ASP A 191 0.83 11.49 30.49
C ASP A 191 2.34 11.26 30.64
N LEU A 192 3.11 11.40 29.56
CA LEU A 192 4.56 11.14 29.55
C LEU A 192 5.35 12.11 30.43
N GLU A 193 4.97 13.39 30.45
CA GLU A 193 5.65 14.38 31.30
C GLU A 193 5.39 14.07 32.79
N SER A 194 4.19 13.60 33.12
CA SER A 194 3.80 13.28 34.49
C SER A 194 4.53 12.06 35.07
N SER A 195 5.03 11.16 34.22
CA SER A 195 5.71 9.95 34.69
C SER A 195 7.12 10.22 35.22
N GLY A 196 7.67 11.42 35.01
CA GLY A 196 9.03 11.77 35.45
C GLY A 196 10.15 11.03 34.72
N LEU A 197 9.83 10.32 33.62
CA LEU A 197 10.78 9.45 32.89
C LEU A 197 11.56 10.18 31.79
N ILE A 198 11.21 11.44 31.52
CA ILE A 198 12.00 12.34 30.67
C ILE A 198 13.12 12.94 31.54
N GLN A 199 14.22 12.20 31.66
CA GLN A 199 15.41 12.62 32.42
C GLN A 199 16.63 12.70 31.51
N GLU A 200 17.65 13.45 31.91
CA GLU A 200 18.94 13.45 31.24
C GLU A 200 19.53 12.03 31.21
N GLY A 201 19.86 11.52 30.02
CA GLY A 201 20.30 10.14 29.81
C GLY A 201 19.19 9.14 29.47
N SER A 202 17.91 9.54 29.52
CA SER A 202 16.80 8.72 29.06
C SER A 202 16.87 8.51 27.54
N ARG A 203 16.90 7.26 27.10
CA ARG A 203 16.98 6.89 25.68
C ARG A 203 15.59 6.81 25.08
N ILE A 204 14.99 7.97 24.83
CA ILE A 204 13.68 8.09 24.21
C ILE A 204 13.82 8.21 22.69
N THR A 205 13.17 7.30 21.96
CA THR A 205 13.04 7.41 20.50
C THR A 205 11.76 8.16 20.19
N TRP A 206 11.91 9.41 19.77
CA TRP A 206 10.82 10.27 19.32
C TRP A 206 10.52 9.98 17.86
N ARG A 207 9.24 9.94 17.49
CA ARG A 207 8.81 9.70 16.11
C ARG A 207 7.69 10.65 15.73
N LEU A 208 7.85 11.35 14.62
CA LEU A 208 6.82 12.13 13.95
C LEU A 208 6.39 11.39 12.69
N GLY A 209 5.18 10.83 12.71
CA GLY A 209 4.54 10.22 11.56
C GLY A 209 3.80 11.26 10.72
N LEU A 210 3.87 11.09 9.41
CA LEU A 210 3.31 11.99 8.41
C LEU A 210 2.46 11.18 7.43
N ALA A 211 1.29 11.70 7.09
CA ALA A 211 0.43 11.16 6.06
C ALA A 211 -0.19 12.30 5.23
N HIS A 212 -0.27 12.11 3.92
CA HIS A 212 -0.84 13.11 3.01
C HIS A 212 -1.52 12.42 1.83
N THR A 213 -2.61 13.01 1.33
CA THR A 213 -3.36 12.43 0.20
C THR A 213 -2.57 12.51 -1.12
N ASP A 214 -1.81 13.59 -1.33
CA ASP A 214 -0.86 13.71 -2.45
C ASP A 214 0.54 13.25 -2.07
N SER A 215 1.01 12.15 -2.66
CA SER A 215 2.35 11.60 -2.45
C SER A 215 3.48 12.51 -2.94
N ARG A 216 3.22 13.46 -3.86
CA ARG A 216 4.25 14.41 -4.33
C ARG A 216 4.62 15.42 -3.26
N GLN A 217 3.63 15.91 -2.51
CA GLN A 217 3.87 16.82 -1.38
C GLN A 217 4.74 16.14 -0.33
N LEU A 218 4.44 14.87 -0.02
CA LEU A 218 5.24 14.06 0.89
C LEU A 218 6.70 13.97 0.43
N LYS A 219 6.94 13.66 -0.85
CA LYS A 219 8.31 13.59 -1.40
C LYS A 219 9.05 14.92 -1.33
N GLN A 220 8.37 16.02 -1.62
CA GLN A 220 8.96 17.36 -1.52
C GLN A 220 9.32 17.74 -0.09
N TRP A 221 8.45 17.42 0.86
CA TRP A 221 8.70 17.67 2.28
C TRP A 221 9.88 16.83 2.77
N LEU A 222 9.89 15.52 2.47
CA LEU A 222 10.98 14.63 2.86
C LEU A 222 12.32 15.09 2.30
N ALA A 223 12.39 15.46 1.02
CA ALA A 223 13.63 15.93 0.40
C ALA A 223 14.17 17.22 1.04
N ARG A 224 13.30 18.12 1.51
CA ARG A 224 13.73 19.32 2.24
C ARG A 224 14.21 18.99 3.64
N THR A 225 13.47 18.15 4.35
CA THR A 225 13.81 17.72 5.71
C THR A 225 15.11 16.92 5.71
N GLU A 226 15.37 16.10 4.70
CA GLU A 226 16.59 15.30 4.56
C GLU A 226 17.86 16.15 4.49
N VAL A 227 17.79 17.32 3.84
CA VAL A 227 18.90 18.29 3.77
C VAL A 227 19.12 19.00 5.12
N ALA A 228 18.05 19.15 5.91
CA ALA A 228 18.05 19.85 7.19
C ALA A 228 18.06 18.89 8.40
N LEU A 229 18.43 17.62 8.21
CA LEU A 229 18.47 16.64 9.30
C LEU A 229 19.52 17.02 10.33
N GLU A 230 19.08 17.12 11.58
CA GLU A 230 20.00 17.28 12.71
C GLU A 230 20.65 15.93 13.06
N LYS A 231 21.76 15.97 13.80
CA LYS A 231 22.40 14.73 14.30
C LYS A 231 21.41 13.98 15.19
N GLY A 232 21.31 12.66 14.99
CA GLY A 232 20.37 11.82 15.73
C GLY A 232 18.99 11.69 15.07
N GLN A 233 18.72 12.45 14.00
CA GLN A 233 17.50 12.31 13.22
C GLN A 233 17.70 11.39 12.00
N ARG A 234 16.67 10.64 11.65
CA ARG A 234 16.61 9.84 10.43
C ARG A 234 15.19 9.77 9.89
N ILE A 235 15.08 9.59 8.58
CA ILE A 235 13.79 9.47 7.90
C ILE A 235 13.55 8.00 7.54
N GLU A 236 12.38 7.49 7.90
CA GLU A 236 11.87 6.18 7.52
C GLU A 236 10.58 6.39 6.72
N ALA A 237 10.63 6.32 5.39
CA ALA A 237 9.44 6.47 4.54
C ALA A 237 8.98 5.12 3.97
N GLN A 238 7.71 4.99 3.59
CA GLN A 238 7.19 3.80 2.89
C GLN A 238 8.01 3.45 1.64
N ASP A 239 8.45 4.46 0.90
CA ASP A 239 9.30 4.31 -0.29
C ASP A 239 10.80 4.18 0.08
N ALA A 240 11.24 4.60 1.27
CA ALA A 240 12.65 4.67 1.68
C ALA A 240 13.06 3.62 2.76
N GLY A 241 12.10 2.92 3.35
CA GLY A 241 12.29 2.02 4.47
C GLY A 241 12.80 0.67 4.02
N ARG A 242 14.11 0.48 4.13
CA ARG A 242 14.91 -0.71 3.80
C ARG A 242 15.27 -0.83 2.31
N PRO A 243 16.50 -0.46 1.91
CA PRO A 243 16.96 -0.63 0.53
C PRO A 243 16.84 -2.07 0.03
N GLU A 244 16.87 -3.07 0.93
CA GLU A 244 16.68 -4.48 0.60
C GLU A 244 15.29 -4.77 0.01
N ILE A 245 14.24 -4.11 0.54
CA ILE A 245 12.87 -4.30 0.05
C ILE A 245 12.70 -3.58 -1.29
N GLN A 246 13.25 -2.36 -1.42
CA GLN A 246 13.22 -1.62 -2.69
C GLN A 246 13.92 -2.37 -3.82
N LEU A 247 15.10 -2.93 -3.57
CA LEU A 247 15.84 -3.72 -4.56
C LEU A 247 15.07 -4.96 -4.98
N THR A 248 14.45 -5.66 -4.02
CA THR A 248 13.58 -6.81 -4.32
C THR A 248 12.37 -6.38 -5.16
N MET A 249 11.78 -5.23 -4.87
CA MET A 249 10.63 -4.70 -5.60
C MET A 249 10.98 -4.26 -7.02
N GLN A 250 12.13 -3.60 -7.18
CA GLN A 250 12.65 -3.20 -8.48
C GLN A 250 12.91 -4.43 -9.35
N ARG A 251 13.49 -5.50 -8.78
CA ARG A 251 13.67 -6.77 -9.48
C ARG A 251 12.36 -7.42 -9.89
N ALA A 252 11.38 -7.48 -8.98
CA ALA A 252 10.05 -8.02 -9.28
C ALA A 252 9.37 -7.23 -10.41
N ARG A 253 9.47 -5.90 -10.40
CA ARG A 253 8.95 -5.03 -11.46
C ARG A 253 9.66 -5.26 -12.79
N SER A 254 10.97 -5.34 -12.80
CA SER A 254 11.74 -5.66 -14.01
C SER A 254 11.35 -7.02 -14.57
N PHE A 255 11.17 -8.04 -13.71
CA PHE A 255 10.75 -9.37 -14.14
C PHE A 255 9.34 -9.39 -14.74
N LEU A 256 8.37 -8.70 -14.11
CA LEU A 256 7.02 -8.54 -14.66
C LEU A 256 7.03 -7.75 -15.98
N GLY A 257 7.89 -6.74 -16.10
CA GLY A 257 8.10 -6.00 -17.34
C GLY A 257 8.67 -6.86 -18.47
N LEU A 258 9.61 -7.76 -18.15
CA LEU A 258 10.14 -8.74 -19.10
C LEU A 258 9.07 -9.75 -19.53
N ILE A 259 8.26 -10.26 -18.60
CA ILE A 259 7.14 -11.15 -18.92
C ILE A 259 6.13 -10.43 -19.82
N ALA A 260 5.76 -9.20 -19.50
CA ALA A 260 4.86 -8.40 -20.33
C ALA A 260 5.42 -8.19 -21.74
N SER A 261 6.73 -7.98 -21.86
CA SER A 261 7.39 -7.84 -23.17
C SER A 261 7.36 -9.13 -23.98
N ILE A 262 7.60 -10.29 -23.35
CA ILE A 262 7.52 -11.60 -24.01
C ILE A 262 6.08 -11.88 -24.47
N ILE A 263 5.08 -11.62 -23.61
CA ILE A 263 3.67 -11.77 -23.95
C ILE A 263 3.29 -10.87 -25.13
N ALA A 264 3.76 -9.63 -25.16
CA ALA A 264 3.52 -8.72 -26.26
C ALA A 264 4.10 -9.24 -27.59
N ILE A 265 5.31 -9.82 -27.57
CA ILE A 265 5.92 -10.44 -28.75
C ILE A 265 5.10 -11.66 -29.23
N VAL A 266 4.72 -12.55 -28.31
CA VAL A 266 3.92 -13.74 -28.63
C VAL A 266 2.54 -13.36 -29.15
N ALA A 267 1.89 -12.36 -28.55
CA ALA A 267 0.64 -11.78 -29.02
C ALA A 267 0.76 -11.23 -30.44
N CYS A 268 1.81 -10.44 -30.71
CA CYS A 268 2.07 -9.91 -32.05
C CYS A 268 2.22 -11.03 -33.09
N ALA A 269 2.97 -12.08 -32.76
CA ALA A 269 3.11 -13.26 -33.62
C ALA A 269 1.77 -13.99 -33.85
N ALA A 270 0.99 -14.22 -32.78
CA ALA A 270 -0.32 -14.86 -32.87
C ALA A 270 -1.30 -14.07 -33.76
N ILE A 271 -1.36 -12.74 -33.58
CA ILE A 271 -2.19 -11.85 -34.40
C ILE A 271 -1.72 -11.88 -35.86
N ALA A 272 -0.42 -11.86 -36.12
CA ALA A 272 0.13 -11.96 -37.47
C ALA A 272 -0.22 -13.30 -38.15
N LEU A 273 -0.14 -14.43 -37.42
CA LEU A 273 -0.54 -15.75 -37.94
C LEU A 273 -2.04 -15.80 -38.22
N ALA A 274 -2.87 -15.29 -37.31
CA ALA A 274 -4.32 -15.25 -37.47
C ALA A 274 -4.73 -14.35 -38.66
N ALA A 275 -4.11 -13.18 -38.80
CA ALA A 275 -4.34 -12.28 -39.92
C ALA A 275 -3.90 -12.91 -41.26
N ARG A 276 -2.75 -13.60 -41.29
CA ARG A 276 -2.26 -14.33 -42.47
C ARG A 276 -3.18 -15.49 -42.84
N HIS A 277 -3.68 -16.23 -41.85
CA HIS A 277 -4.66 -17.30 -42.06
C HIS A 277 -5.95 -16.73 -42.65
N TYR A 278 -6.51 -15.68 -42.06
CA TYR A 278 -7.71 -14.99 -42.55
C TYR A 278 -7.56 -14.51 -43.99
N ALA A 279 -6.45 -13.83 -44.29
CA ALA A 279 -6.15 -13.32 -45.63
C ALA A 279 -6.11 -14.45 -46.66
N ARG A 280 -5.42 -15.56 -46.36
CA ARG A 280 -5.31 -16.73 -47.26
C ARG A 280 -6.66 -17.39 -47.54
N THR A 281 -7.49 -17.56 -46.51
CA THR A 281 -8.81 -18.19 -46.66
C THR A 281 -9.76 -17.37 -47.55
N HIS A 282 -9.61 -16.04 -47.58
CA HIS A 282 -10.50 -15.13 -48.34
C HIS A 282 -9.92 -14.68 -49.69
N LEU A 283 -8.73 -15.14 -50.09
CA LEU A 283 -8.08 -14.75 -51.36
C LEU A 283 -8.98 -15.00 -52.58
N LYS A 284 -9.69 -16.13 -52.63
CA LYS A 284 -10.59 -16.46 -53.76
C LYS A 284 -11.77 -15.50 -53.88
N GLN A 285 -12.33 -15.08 -52.74
CA GLN A 285 -13.44 -14.12 -52.71
C GLN A 285 -12.99 -12.73 -53.16
N TYR A 286 -11.81 -12.28 -52.71
CA TYR A 286 -11.25 -11.01 -53.16
C TYR A 286 -10.81 -11.04 -54.63
N ALA A 287 -10.31 -12.17 -55.12
CA ALA A 287 -10.02 -12.36 -56.54
C ALA A 287 -11.28 -12.22 -57.39
N LEU A 288 -12.40 -12.82 -56.97
CA LEU A 288 -13.69 -12.68 -57.67
C LEU A 288 -14.18 -11.22 -57.68
N MET A 289 -14.12 -10.52 -56.55
CA MET A 289 -14.49 -9.10 -56.48
C MET A 289 -13.62 -8.24 -57.40
N ARG A 290 -12.32 -8.55 -57.52
CA ARG A 290 -11.41 -7.86 -58.42
C ARG A 290 -11.74 -8.10 -59.89
N VAL A 291 -12.12 -9.33 -60.26
CA VAL A 291 -12.59 -9.65 -61.63
C VAL A 291 -13.88 -8.90 -61.97
N ILE A 292 -14.76 -8.66 -60.98
CA ILE A 292 -16.01 -7.89 -61.13
C ILE A 292 -15.76 -6.36 -61.14
N GLY A 293 -14.51 -5.90 -61.04
CA GLY A 293 -14.13 -4.50 -61.21
C GLY A 293 -13.84 -3.73 -59.91
N ALA A 294 -13.71 -4.41 -58.77
CA ALA A 294 -13.33 -3.74 -57.52
C ALA A 294 -11.89 -3.19 -57.59
N SER A 295 -11.72 -1.92 -57.22
CA SER A 295 -10.40 -1.27 -57.19
C SER A 295 -9.54 -1.79 -56.02
N ARG A 296 -8.21 -1.82 -56.22
CA ARG A 296 -7.25 -2.27 -55.18
C ARG A 296 -7.37 -1.46 -53.89
N GLY A 297 -7.58 -0.13 -54.01
CA GLY A 297 -7.75 0.77 -52.87
C GLY A 297 -9.03 0.47 -52.07
N TYR A 298 -10.12 0.15 -52.75
CA TYR A 298 -11.39 -0.21 -52.10
C TYR A 298 -11.26 -1.52 -51.30
N LEU A 299 -10.64 -2.54 -51.87
CA LEU A 299 -10.39 -3.82 -51.18
C LEU A 299 -9.50 -3.64 -49.94
N LEU A 300 -8.45 -2.82 -50.05
CA LEU A 300 -7.53 -2.56 -48.94
C LEU A 300 -8.21 -1.77 -47.82
N ALA A 301 -9.00 -0.74 -48.17
CA ALA A 301 -9.76 0.07 -47.21
C ALA A 301 -10.81 -0.76 -46.46
N MET A 302 -11.51 -1.66 -47.16
CA MET A 302 -12.49 -2.56 -46.57
C MET A 302 -11.85 -3.53 -45.57
N LEU A 303 -10.71 -4.12 -45.94
CA LEU A 303 -9.95 -5.02 -45.07
C LEU A 303 -9.41 -4.29 -43.83
N MET A 304 -8.85 -3.07 -44.01
CA MET A 304 -8.38 -2.23 -42.91
C MET A 304 -9.51 -1.88 -41.94
N LEU A 305 -10.69 -1.49 -42.45
CA LEU A 305 -11.84 -1.18 -41.62
C LEU A 305 -12.34 -2.41 -40.84
N GLN A 306 -12.31 -3.58 -41.46
CA GLN A 306 -12.68 -4.84 -40.81
C GLN A 306 -11.72 -5.19 -39.67
N PHE A 307 -10.41 -5.13 -39.88
CA PHE A 307 -9.43 -5.35 -38.80
C PHE A 307 -9.54 -4.30 -37.69
N LEU A 308 -9.74 -3.03 -38.03
CA LEU A 308 -9.90 -1.95 -37.04
C LEU A 308 -11.11 -2.18 -36.13
N THR A 309 -12.26 -2.51 -36.72
CA THR A 309 -13.50 -2.76 -35.96
C THR A 309 -13.37 -3.99 -35.04
N ILE A 310 -12.76 -5.07 -35.52
CA ILE A 310 -12.50 -6.26 -34.70
C ILE A 310 -11.48 -5.94 -33.59
N GLY A 311 -10.41 -5.21 -33.91
CA GLY A 311 -9.41 -4.79 -32.94
C GLY A 311 -9.99 -3.90 -31.85
N MET A 312 -10.87 -2.96 -32.19
CA MET A 312 -11.58 -2.12 -31.21
C MET A 312 -12.53 -2.93 -30.33
N LEU A 313 -13.34 -3.83 -30.92
CA LEU A 313 -14.27 -4.67 -30.16
C LEU A 313 -13.53 -5.63 -29.22
N ALA A 314 -12.49 -6.29 -29.74
CA ALA A 314 -11.66 -7.20 -28.96
C ALA A 314 -10.85 -6.46 -27.88
N GLY A 315 -10.34 -5.26 -28.20
CA GLY A 315 -9.65 -4.39 -27.26
C GLY A 315 -10.56 -3.94 -26.12
N GLY A 316 -11.79 -3.53 -26.43
CA GLY A 316 -12.79 -3.17 -25.42
C GLY A 316 -13.17 -4.35 -24.52
N LEU A 317 -13.37 -5.54 -25.10
CA LEU A 317 -13.69 -6.76 -24.34
C LEU A 317 -12.53 -7.27 -23.48
N GLY A 318 -11.28 -7.13 -23.95
CA GLY A 318 -10.09 -7.60 -23.23
C GLY A 318 -9.58 -6.63 -22.17
N ALA A 319 -9.99 -5.35 -22.22
CA ALA A 319 -9.61 -4.32 -21.25
C ALA A 319 -10.60 -4.18 -20.08
N ALA A 320 -11.83 -4.68 -20.24
CA ALA A 320 -12.87 -4.71 -19.20
C ALA A 320 -12.61 -5.83 -18.18
#